data_AF-A0A7W1WN71-F1
#
_entry.id   AF-A0A7W1WN71-F1
#
_cell.length_a   1.000
_cell.length_b   1.000
_cell.length_c   1.000
_cell.angle_alpha   90.00
_cell.angle_beta   90.00
_cell.angle_gamma   90.00
#
_symmetry.space_group_name_H-M   'P 1'
#
loop_
_entity.id
_entity.type
_entity.pdbx_description
1 polymer ?
#
loop_
_entity_poly.entity_id
_entity_poly.type
_entity_poly.pdbx_seq_one_letter_code
_entity_poly.pdbx_strand_id
1 'polypeptide(L)'
;MSPRRIGKLLCVVLWMIVGCLACQSVSSSPSSSTPAESQAKVKKFHPYRGNEVPQLKDLIQQPGFQEYVTARPYILGTSYDGAYLATIVFDNQAQAYRMEIHHTLENEIIAVFYLPLQKYLQEKTSKLYSKNEAEELLQASQETIDLGYRIKVQVKPVSLLYNQKRPLGEHKEWWLKPAFNSKRFTLSAENGEGVHWQLLEELFDEQPEQPPDLSLIRHPLHPEKWTVLVVSADADKTVRVSSQSVDTNQLIASRSENELLRKARLLCSGDAQLVYRYHQVSDFPWYLAVSGGKQAAARRGALLYQGWVNRFALMNENGFPLLQGKPSGVYQEKQQIHPLSKRVAQYYLTLIAEEHGHQPHLLVADLYDEQKRLIRTYEWAWEKETQQFRFLKGET
;
A
#
# COMPACT_ATOMS: atom_id res chain seq x y z
N MET A 1 -65.49 -34.41 -3.87
CA MET A 1 -64.57 -35.48 -3.43
C MET A 1 -64.03 -36.20 -4.67
N SER A 2 -62.74 -36.54 -4.64
CA SER A 2 -61.87 -37.04 -5.73
C SER A 2 -61.48 -35.97 -6.78
N PRO A 3 -60.23 -35.93 -7.35
CA PRO A 3 -59.34 -37.09 -7.55
C PRO A 3 -57.80 -36.89 -7.44
N ARG A 4 -57.10 -38.04 -7.48
CA ARG A 4 -55.73 -38.35 -8.01
C ARG A 4 -54.47 -38.01 -7.19
N ARG A 5 -53.85 -39.08 -6.65
CA ARG A 5 -52.40 -39.20 -6.43
C ARG A 5 -51.90 -40.46 -7.17
N ILE A 6 -51.15 -40.24 -8.25
CA ILE A 6 -50.35 -41.24 -8.98
C ILE A 6 -48.95 -40.62 -9.04
N GLY A 7 -47.92 -41.38 -8.67
CA GLY A 7 -46.52 -40.94 -8.85
C GLY A 7 -45.61 -41.39 -7.72
N LYS A 8 -45.36 -42.69 -7.64
CA LYS A 8 -44.21 -43.36 -6.99
C LYS A 8 -44.31 -44.84 -7.36
N LEU A 9 -43.18 -45.45 -7.75
CA LEU A 9 -42.99 -46.81 -8.28
C LEU A 9 -43.16 -47.01 -9.81
N LEU A 10 -42.17 -46.55 -10.57
CA LEU A 10 -41.66 -47.24 -11.77
C LEU A 10 -40.24 -46.70 -12.00
N CYS A 11 -39.32 -47.50 -12.56
CA CYS A 11 -37.89 -47.17 -12.85
C CYS A 11 -36.83 -47.58 -11.80
N VAL A 12 -36.94 -48.76 -11.17
CA VAL A 12 -35.78 -49.43 -10.54
C VAL A 12 -35.50 -50.83 -11.12
N VAL A 13 -36.30 -51.36 -12.06
CA VAL A 13 -36.09 -52.72 -12.58
C VAL A 13 -36.27 -52.76 -14.10
N LEU A 14 -35.23 -52.31 -14.81
CA LEU A 14 -34.88 -52.67 -16.19
C LEU A 14 -33.34 -52.70 -16.19
N TRP A 15 -32.72 -53.65 -15.49
CA TRP A 15 -32.41 -54.98 -16.06
C TRP A 15 -31.97 -54.83 -17.52
N MET A 16 -30.68 -54.53 -17.74
CA MET A 16 -29.65 -55.54 -17.96
C MET A 16 -30.01 -56.55 -19.06
N ILE A 17 -29.19 -56.50 -20.11
CA ILE A 17 -28.70 -57.61 -20.96
C ILE A 17 -29.27 -57.67 -22.40
N VAL A 18 -28.33 -57.91 -23.32
CA VAL A 18 -28.40 -58.30 -24.76
C VAL A 18 -28.44 -57.15 -25.78
N GLY A 19 -27.44 -56.96 -26.66
CA GLY A 19 -26.26 -57.80 -26.88
C GLY A 19 -25.26 -57.32 -27.94
N CYS A 20 -24.15 -58.08 -27.99
CA CYS A 20 -23.30 -58.49 -29.11
C CYS A 20 -22.95 -57.45 -30.20
N LEU A 21 -21.71 -56.98 -30.27
CA LEU A 21 -20.52 -57.61 -30.89
C LEU A 21 -20.40 -57.38 -32.41
N ALA A 22 -19.29 -56.70 -32.75
CA ALA A 22 -18.41 -56.90 -33.91
C ALA A 22 -18.95 -56.61 -35.32
N CYS A 23 -18.29 -55.66 -36.01
CA CYS A 23 -17.43 -55.96 -37.15
C CYS A 23 -16.64 -54.72 -37.62
N GLN A 24 -15.37 -54.94 -37.94
CA GLN A 24 -14.41 -54.00 -38.52
C GLN A 24 -14.67 -53.82 -40.02
N SER A 25 -14.33 -52.66 -40.61
CA SER A 25 -13.38 -52.53 -41.74
C SER A 25 -13.44 -51.17 -42.46
N VAL A 26 -12.26 -50.56 -42.58
CA VAL A 26 -11.67 -49.78 -43.69
C VAL A 26 -12.60 -49.25 -44.81
N SER A 27 -12.63 -47.92 -45.01
CA SER A 27 -12.13 -47.25 -46.24
C SER A 27 -12.49 -45.75 -46.34
N SER A 28 -11.54 -45.00 -46.92
CA SER A 28 -11.66 -43.71 -47.64
C SER A 28 -12.11 -42.43 -46.92
N SER A 29 -11.17 -41.47 -46.84
CA SER A 29 -11.46 -40.02 -46.87
C SER A 29 -12.30 -39.66 -48.11
N PRO A 30 -13.17 -38.64 -48.01
CA PRO A 30 -12.78 -37.37 -48.61
C PRO A 30 -13.16 -36.13 -47.78
N SER A 31 -12.26 -35.14 -47.85
CA SER A 31 -12.44 -33.70 -47.67
C SER A 31 -13.80 -33.17 -47.19
N SER A 32 -13.81 -32.61 -45.97
CA SER A 32 -14.55 -31.38 -45.71
C SER A 32 -13.63 -30.41 -44.95
N SER A 33 -13.27 -29.35 -45.67
CA SER A 33 -12.59 -28.18 -45.16
C SER A 33 -13.50 -27.44 -44.19
N THR A 34 -13.34 -27.69 -42.90
CA THR A 34 -13.77 -26.76 -41.86
C THR A 34 -12.54 -25.98 -41.42
N PRO A 35 -12.51 -24.64 -41.55
CA PRO A 35 -11.40 -23.87 -41.01
C PRO A 35 -11.42 -24.07 -39.50
N ALA A 36 -10.39 -24.74 -38.99
CA ALA A 36 -10.12 -24.74 -37.57
C ALA A 36 -9.85 -23.28 -37.18
N GLU A 37 -10.86 -22.63 -36.61
CA GLU A 37 -10.69 -21.53 -35.68
C GLU A 37 -9.74 -22.02 -34.58
N SER A 38 -8.44 -21.89 -34.85
CA SER A 38 -7.44 -21.86 -33.81
C SER A 38 -7.64 -20.52 -33.10
N GLN A 39 -8.60 -20.49 -32.17
CA GLN A 39 -8.51 -19.59 -31.04
C GLN A 39 -7.15 -19.91 -30.40
N ALA A 40 -6.14 -19.12 -30.77
CA ALA A 40 -4.84 -19.16 -30.17
C ALA A 40 -5.07 -19.02 -28.67
N LYS A 41 -4.94 -20.12 -27.93
CA LYS A 41 -4.93 -20.10 -26.47
C LYS A 41 -3.86 -19.11 -26.08
N VAL A 42 -4.27 -17.90 -25.70
CA VAL A 42 -3.38 -16.86 -25.19
C VAL A 42 -2.55 -17.53 -24.11
N LYS A 43 -1.25 -17.69 -24.36
CA LYS A 43 -0.35 -18.33 -23.41
C LYS A 43 -0.40 -17.48 -22.14
N LYS A 44 -1.05 -18.00 -21.10
CA LYS A 44 -1.11 -17.33 -19.80
C LYS A 44 0.32 -17.15 -19.29
N PHE A 45 0.70 -15.93 -18.92
CA PHE A 45 1.97 -15.68 -18.26
C PHE A 45 1.97 -16.36 -16.88
N HIS A 46 3.10 -16.95 -16.51
CA HIS A 46 3.26 -17.66 -15.25
C HIS A 46 4.47 -17.04 -14.52
N PRO A 47 4.25 -16.16 -13.54
CA PRO A 47 5.34 -15.48 -12.86
C PRO A 47 6.16 -16.45 -12.00
N TYR A 48 7.41 -16.09 -11.71
CA TYR A 48 8.26 -16.75 -10.71
C TYR A 48 8.56 -18.25 -10.96
N ARG A 49 8.71 -18.65 -12.23
CA ARG A 49 9.06 -20.04 -12.62
C ARG A 49 10.50 -20.43 -12.32
N GLY A 50 11.44 -19.50 -12.46
CA GLY A 50 12.87 -19.72 -12.14
C GLY A 50 13.14 -19.57 -10.64
N ASN A 51 14.41 -19.74 -10.25
CA ASN A 51 14.92 -19.42 -8.90
C ASN A 51 15.82 -18.18 -8.88
N GLU A 52 15.93 -17.50 -10.03
CA GLU A 52 16.79 -16.34 -10.24
C GLU A 52 15.95 -15.14 -10.66
N VAL A 53 16.52 -13.95 -10.46
CA VAL A 53 15.95 -12.71 -11.01
C VAL A 53 16.09 -12.77 -12.54
N PRO A 54 14.98 -12.72 -13.29
CA PRO A 54 15.05 -12.81 -14.75
C PRO A 54 15.71 -11.55 -15.34
N GLN A 55 16.43 -11.73 -16.44
CA GLN A 55 16.91 -10.61 -17.25
C GLN A 55 15.72 -9.81 -17.79
N LEU A 56 15.80 -8.47 -17.74
CA LEU A 56 14.71 -7.59 -18.16
C LEU A 56 14.30 -7.85 -19.61
N LYS A 57 15.29 -8.03 -20.51
CA LYS A 57 15.07 -8.33 -21.93
C LYS A 57 14.23 -9.58 -22.13
N ASP A 58 14.52 -10.65 -21.39
CA ASP A 58 13.80 -11.91 -21.52
C ASP A 58 12.40 -11.80 -20.90
N LEU A 59 12.29 -11.12 -19.75
CA LEU A 59 11.03 -10.95 -19.02
C LEU A 59 9.98 -10.21 -19.85
N ILE A 60 10.33 -9.05 -20.41
CA ILE A 60 9.36 -8.21 -21.15
C ILE A 60 8.94 -8.80 -22.50
N GLN A 61 9.70 -9.77 -23.00
CA GLN A 61 9.39 -10.50 -24.24
C GLN A 61 8.52 -11.73 -23.99
N GLN A 62 8.26 -12.10 -22.73
CA GLN A 62 7.44 -13.27 -22.44
C GLN A 62 5.98 -13.03 -22.85
N PRO A 63 5.36 -13.98 -23.58
CA PRO A 63 3.94 -13.88 -23.92
C PRO A 63 3.07 -13.72 -22.66
N GLY A 64 2.16 -12.75 -22.69
CA GLY A 64 1.25 -12.47 -21.57
C GLY A 64 1.82 -11.57 -20.48
N PHE A 65 3.08 -11.13 -20.58
CA PHE A 65 3.70 -10.31 -19.53
C PHE A 65 3.03 -8.95 -19.39
N GLN A 66 2.78 -8.25 -20.50
CA GLN A 66 2.12 -6.94 -20.48
C GLN A 66 0.73 -7.03 -19.85
N GLU A 67 -0.07 -8.02 -20.23
CA GLU A 67 -1.40 -8.25 -19.66
C GLU A 67 -1.33 -8.53 -18.15
N TYR A 68 -0.29 -9.25 -17.70
CA TYR A 68 -0.04 -9.47 -16.28
C TYR A 68 0.28 -8.16 -15.56
N VAL A 69 1.27 -7.39 -16.04
CA VAL A 69 1.74 -6.16 -15.37
C VAL A 69 0.77 -4.98 -15.49
N THR A 70 -0.23 -5.08 -16.36
CA THR A 70 -1.37 -4.15 -16.43
C THR A 70 -2.35 -4.37 -15.27
N ALA A 71 -2.48 -5.61 -14.80
CA ALA A 71 -3.43 -5.97 -13.74
C ALA A 71 -2.79 -5.98 -12.34
N ARG A 72 -1.49 -6.28 -12.23
CA ARG A 72 -0.78 -6.40 -10.96
C ARG A 72 0.72 -6.20 -11.15
N PRO A 73 1.48 -5.70 -10.17
CA PRO A 73 2.92 -5.59 -10.30
C PRO A 73 3.59 -6.95 -10.41
N TYR A 74 4.62 -7.03 -11.26
CA TYR A 74 5.60 -8.09 -11.22
C TYR A 74 6.73 -7.69 -10.27
N ILE A 75 7.00 -8.50 -9.26
CA ILE A 75 8.09 -8.25 -8.32
C ILE A 75 9.36 -8.87 -8.86
N LEU A 76 10.29 -8.03 -9.33
CA LEU A 76 11.51 -8.51 -9.99
C LEU A 76 12.42 -9.26 -9.01
N GLY A 77 12.61 -8.70 -7.81
CA GLY A 77 13.46 -9.26 -6.77
C GLY A 77 13.80 -8.24 -5.70
N THR A 78 14.64 -8.64 -4.75
CA THR A 78 15.24 -7.77 -3.73
C THR A 78 16.75 -7.73 -3.84
N SER A 79 17.37 -6.74 -3.22
CA SER A 79 18.80 -6.76 -2.92
C SER A 79 19.14 -7.89 -1.94
N TYR A 80 20.42 -8.29 -1.89
CA TYR A 80 20.89 -9.33 -0.95
C TYR A 80 20.62 -8.99 0.51
N ASP A 81 20.82 -7.72 0.87
CA ASP A 81 20.57 -7.18 2.20
C ASP A 81 19.10 -6.80 2.42
N GLY A 82 18.23 -6.98 1.42
CA GLY A 82 16.80 -6.66 1.48
C GLY A 82 16.45 -5.18 1.60
N ALA A 83 17.44 -4.28 1.51
CA ALA A 83 17.24 -2.82 1.55
C ALA A 83 16.41 -2.31 0.35
N TYR A 84 16.51 -2.98 -0.81
CA TYR A 84 15.82 -2.58 -2.02
C TYR A 84 14.90 -3.67 -2.56
N LEU A 85 13.78 -3.25 -3.11
CA LEU A 85 12.79 -4.10 -3.77
C LEU A 85 12.43 -3.49 -5.12
N ALA A 86 12.48 -4.29 -6.20
CA ALA A 86 12.14 -3.83 -7.54
C ALA A 86 10.78 -4.38 -7.98
N THR A 87 9.91 -3.50 -8.50
CA THR A 87 8.61 -3.87 -9.06
C THR A 87 8.44 -3.33 -10.47
N ILE A 88 7.65 -4.00 -11.30
CA ILE A 88 7.35 -3.59 -12.68
C ILE A 88 5.83 -3.56 -12.85
N VAL A 89 5.31 -2.42 -13.31
CA VAL A 89 3.91 -2.22 -13.69
C VAL A 89 3.83 -1.71 -15.14
N PHE A 90 2.65 -1.80 -15.76
CA PHE A 90 2.40 -1.12 -17.03
C PHE A 90 1.82 0.28 -16.78
N ASP A 91 2.45 1.30 -17.36
CA ASP A 91 1.95 2.67 -17.32
C ASP A 91 1.20 2.97 -18.63
N ASN A 92 -0.12 3.04 -18.54
CA ASN A 92 -0.99 3.28 -19.70
C ASN A 92 -0.76 4.67 -20.32
N GLN A 93 -0.39 5.67 -19.52
CA GLN A 93 -0.17 7.03 -20.03
C GLN A 93 1.17 7.12 -20.76
N ALA A 94 2.22 6.58 -20.16
CA ALA A 94 3.56 6.55 -20.76
C ALA A 94 3.70 5.51 -21.88
N GLN A 95 2.76 4.57 -21.99
CA GLN A 95 2.84 3.43 -22.92
C GLN A 95 4.17 2.68 -22.77
N ALA A 96 4.57 2.41 -21.53
CA ALA A 96 5.85 1.82 -21.17
C ALA A 96 5.72 0.95 -19.91
N TYR A 97 6.71 0.10 -19.65
CA TYR A 97 6.81 -0.56 -18.37
C TYR A 97 7.47 0.38 -17.37
N ARG A 98 6.80 0.70 -16.27
CA ARG A 98 7.38 1.49 -15.19
C ARG A 98 7.97 0.53 -14.16
N MET A 99 9.28 0.58 -14.00
CA MET A 99 10.00 -0.14 -12.96
C MET A 99 10.32 0.80 -11.81
N GLU A 100 9.94 0.42 -10.60
CA GLU A 100 10.17 1.20 -9.39
C GLU A 100 11.11 0.45 -8.45
N ILE A 101 12.09 1.17 -7.90
CA ILE A 101 12.95 0.69 -6.82
C ILE A 101 12.47 1.30 -5.51
N HIS A 102 12.04 0.44 -4.62
CA HIS A 102 11.53 0.77 -3.29
C HIS A 102 12.65 0.57 -2.27
N HIS A 103 12.95 1.57 -1.46
CA HIS A 103 13.76 1.41 -0.26
C HIS A 103 12.87 0.88 0.86
N THR A 104 13.12 -0.36 1.29
CA THR A 104 12.22 -1.08 2.21
C THR A 104 12.18 -0.45 3.61
N LEU A 105 13.32 0.00 4.14
CA LEU A 105 13.36 0.66 5.46
C LEU A 105 12.68 2.03 5.47
N GLU A 106 12.92 2.86 4.45
CA GLU A 106 12.38 4.22 4.35
C GLU A 106 10.92 4.21 3.89
N ASN A 107 10.47 3.14 3.23
CA ASN A 107 9.14 2.99 2.62
C ASN A 107 8.92 3.99 1.47
N GLU A 108 9.98 4.28 0.72
CA GLU A 108 9.98 5.29 -0.34
C GLU A 108 10.43 4.69 -1.68
N ILE A 109 9.94 5.29 -2.78
CA ILE A 109 10.44 4.99 -4.12
C ILE A 109 11.66 5.88 -4.38
N ILE A 110 12.82 5.26 -4.50
CA ILE A 110 14.09 5.98 -4.68
C ILE A 110 14.53 6.08 -6.14
N ALA A 111 13.93 5.27 -7.03
CA ALA A 111 14.17 5.36 -8.46
C ALA A 111 13.00 4.83 -9.28
N VAL A 112 12.76 5.45 -10.43
CA VAL A 112 11.75 5.06 -11.42
C VAL A 112 12.43 4.99 -12.78
N PHE A 113 12.25 3.85 -13.47
CA PHE A 113 12.76 3.62 -14.82
C PHE A 113 11.60 3.29 -15.75
N TYR A 114 11.65 3.79 -16.98
CA TYR A 114 10.69 3.42 -18.02
C TYR A 114 11.37 2.48 -19.01
N LEU A 115 10.97 1.20 -19.00
CA LEU A 115 11.49 0.18 -19.89
C LEU A 115 10.66 0.17 -21.19
N PRO A 116 11.31 -0.05 -22.35
CA PRO A 116 10.64 -0.07 -23.64
C PRO A 116 9.70 -1.27 -23.79
N LEU A 117 8.67 -1.09 -24.63
CA LEU A 117 7.75 -2.16 -25.00
C LEU A 117 8.42 -3.20 -25.91
N GLN A 118 7.91 -4.44 -25.87
CA GLN A 118 8.39 -5.54 -26.70
C GLN A 118 8.43 -5.19 -28.20
N LYS A 119 7.42 -4.46 -28.71
CA LYS A 119 7.34 -4.06 -30.13
C LYS A 119 8.56 -3.25 -30.58
N TYR A 120 9.14 -2.42 -29.71
CA TYR A 120 10.31 -1.59 -30.03
C TYR A 120 11.62 -2.40 -30.10
N LEU A 121 11.64 -3.63 -29.58
CA LEU A 121 12.78 -4.54 -29.71
C LEU A 121 12.71 -5.37 -31.00
N GLN A 122 11.54 -5.41 -31.64
CA GLN A 122 11.27 -6.20 -32.84
C GLN A 122 11.27 -5.33 -34.10
N GLU A 123 10.79 -4.09 -34.01
CA GLU A 123 10.71 -3.14 -35.12
C GLU A 123 12.07 -2.46 -35.38
N LYS A 124 12.50 -2.39 -36.65
CA LYS A 124 13.75 -1.69 -37.03
C LYS A 124 13.69 -0.17 -36.80
N THR A 125 12.51 0.42 -36.84
CA THR A 125 12.29 1.86 -36.65
C THR A 125 10.88 2.07 -36.11
N SER A 126 10.78 2.55 -34.87
CA SER A 126 9.54 3.08 -34.32
C SER A 126 9.61 4.60 -34.23
N LYS A 127 8.46 5.27 -34.03
CA LYS A 127 8.42 6.73 -33.87
C LYS A 127 9.06 7.24 -32.57
N LEU A 128 9.26 6.35 -31.58
CA LEU A 128 9.72 6.71 -30.23
C LEU A 128 11.16 6.27 -29.96
N TYR A 129 11.54 5.09 -30.45
CA TYR A 129 12.89 4.54 -30.32
C TYR A 129 13.29 3.75 -31.57
N SER A 130 14.56 3.83 -31.95
CA SER A 130 15.20 2.79 -32.76
C SER A 130 15.41 1.53 -31.92
N LYS A 131 15.55 0.37 -32.58
CA LYS A 131 15.84 -0.89 -31.88
C LYS A 131 17.07 -0.80 -30.98
N ASN A 132 18.13 -0.16 -31.47
CA ASN A 132 19.39 -0.02 -30.74
C ASN A 132 19.20 0.81 -29.47
N GLU A 133 18.49 1.94 -29.55
CA GLU A 133 18.20 2.77 -28.36
C GLU A 133 17.36 2.02 -27.32
N ALA A 134 16.37 1.23 -27.76
CA ALA A 134 15.58 0.40 -26.85
C ALA A 134 16.43 -0.69 -26.17
N GLU A 135 17.39 -1.29 -26.89
CA GLU A 135 18.33 -2.25 -26.32
C GLU A 135 19.32 -1.60 -25.35
N GLU A 136 19.83 -0.41 -25.65
CA GLU A 136 20.71 0.36 -24.76
C GLU A 136 20.00 0.77 -23.47
N LEU A 137 18.75 1.26 -23.56
CA LEU A 137 17.94 1.60 -22.38
C LEU A 137 17.69 0.38 -21.48
N LEU A 138 17.40 -0.78 -22.07
CA LEU A 138 17.24 -2.02 -21.31
C LEU A 138 18.55 -2.47 -20.67
N GLN A 139 19.67 -2.34 -21.38
CA GLN A 139 20.97 -2.70 -20.86
C GLN A 139 21.36 -1.77 -19.70
N ALA A 140 21.22 -0.46 -19.85
CA ALA A 140 21.48 0.50 -18.78
C ALA A 140 20.58 0.25 -17.55
N SER A 141 19.30 -0.07 -17.78
CA SER A 141 18.37 -0.45 -16.71
C SER A 141 18.80 -1.74 -16.01
N GLN A 142 19.23 -2.75 -16.78
CA GLN A 142 19.73 -4.02 -16.27
C GLN A 142 21.01 -3.83 -15.44
N GLU A 143 21.96 -3.03 -15.93
CA GLU A 143 23.20 -2.70 -15.21
C GLU A 143 22.88 -1.93 -13.90
N THR A 144 21.92 -1.02 -13.93
CA THR A 144 21.50 -0.26 -12.75
C THR A 144 20.89 -1.16 -11.67
N ILE A 145 20.01 -2.09 -12.04
CA ILE A 145 19.44 -3.04 -11.06
C ILE A 145 20.50 -4.04 -10.56
N ASP A 146 21.44 -4.45 -11.41
CA ASP A 146 22.41 -5.49 -11.10
C ASP A 146 23.58 -4.98 -10.26
N LEU A 147 24.11 -3.80 -10.60
CA LEU A 147 25.31 -3.24 -9.99
C LEU A 147 24.98 -2.12 -8.99
N GLY A 148 24.00 -1.27 -9.31
CA GLY A 148 23.57 -0.16 -8.46
C GLY A 148 22.80 -0.66 -7.24
N TYR A 149 21.61 -1.24 -7.46
CA TYR A 149 20.72 -1.70 -6.39
C TYR A 149 20.91 -3.17 -6.00
N ARG A 150 21.70 -3.92 -6.79
CA ARG A 150 22.03 -5.33 -6.54
C ARG A 150 20.81 -6.24 -6.38
N ILE A 151 19.77 -6.01 -7.18
CA ILE A 151 18.54 -6.80 -7.20
C ILE A 151 18.84 -8.20 -7.77
N LYS A 152 19.21 -9.12 -6.89
CA LYS A 152 19.73 -10.46 -7.24
C LYS A 152 18.97 -11.60 -6.57
N VAL A 153 18.15 -11.31 -5.57
CA VAL A 153 17.37 -12.32 -4.86
C VAL A 153 15.95 -12.35 -5.41
N GLN A 154 15.58 -13.47 -6.02
CA GLN A 154 14.20 -13.65 -6.46
C GLN A 154 13.29 -13.82 -5.23
N VAL A 155 12.14 -13.17 -5.24
CA VAL A 155 11.13 -13.31 -4.19
C VAL A 155 9.82 -13.83 -4.78
N LYS A 156 9.13 -14.66 -3.99
CA LYS A 156 7.79 -15.16 -4.32
C LYS A 156 6.80 -14.47 -3.39
N PRO A 157 5.98 -13.52 -3.89
CA PRO A 157 5.00 -12.85 -3.06
C PRO A 157 3.95 -13.82 -2.55
N VAL A 158 3.51 -13.59 -1.32
CA VAL A 158 2.34 -14.25 -0.73
C VAL A 158 1.18 -13.27 -0.76
N SER A 159 0.08 -13.62 -1.43
CA SER A 159 -1.12 -12.79 -1.40
C SER A 159 -1.69 -12.69 0.01
N LEU A 160 -2.00 -11.48 0.44
CA LEU A 160 -2.72 -11.22 1.69
C LEU A 160 -4.20 -11.01 1.38
N LEU A 161 -5.05 -11.70 2.12
CA LEU A 161 -6.49 -11.60 1.95
C LEU A 161 -7.08 -10.72 3.06
N TYR A 162 -8.01 -9.85 2.68
CA TYR A 162 -8.74 -9.01 3.61
C TYR A 162 -9.44 -9.81 4.69
N ASN A 163 -9.45 -9.26 5.91
CA ASN A 163 -10.09 -9.83 7.09
C ASN A 163 -9.54 -11.20 7.52
N GLN A 164 -8.39 -11.64 6.98
CA GLN A 164 -7.68 -12.83 7.42
C GLN A 164 -6.41 -12.44 8.18
N LYS A 165 -6.15 -13.16 9.28
CA LYS A 165 -4.90 -13.02 10.04
C LYS A 165 -3.80 -13.81 9.36
N ARG A 166 -2.67 -13.17 9.05
CA ARG A 166 -1.47 -13.84 8.54
C ARG A 166 -0.38 -13.82 9.61
N PRO A 167 0.14 -14.96 10.07
CA PRO A 167 1.26 -14.97 11.02
C PRO A 167 2.52 -14.34 10.38
N LEU A 168 3.21 -13.52 11.15
CA LEU A 168 4.52 -12.96 10.81
C LEU A 168 5.62 -13.78 11.47
N GLY A 169 6.67 -14.10 10.70
CA GLY A 169 7.85 -14.80 11.21
C GLY A 169 7.61 -16.26 11.64
N GLU A 170 8.63 -16.85 12.24
CA GLU A 170 8.61 -18.24 12.72
C GLU A 170 8.05 -18.34 14.16
N HIS A 171 8.24 -17.29 14.95
CA HIS A 171 7.63 -17.11 16.26
C HIS A 171 6.25 -16.47 16.07
N LYS A 172 5.21 -17.31 16.02
CA LYS A 172 3.81 -17.01 15.65
C LYS A 172 3.06 -16.07 16.60
N GLU A 173 3.72 -15.12 17.21
CA GLU A 173 3.13 -14.21 18.19
C GLU A 173 2.43 -13.03 17.51
N TRP A 174 2.88 -12.64 16.32
CA TRP A 174 2.33 -11.50 15.57
C TRP A 174 1.51 -11.95 14.37
N TRP A 175 0.38 -11.28 14.15
CA TRP A 175 -0.47 -11.44 12.98
C TRP A 175 -0.67 -10.11 12.25
N LEU A 176 -0.46 -10.11 10.93
CA LEU A 176 -0.95 -9.06 10.06
C LEU A 176 -2.45 -9.23 9.82
N LYS A 177 -3.16 -8.11 9.83
CA LYS A 177 -4.60 -8.04 9.56
C LYS A 177 -4.88 -6.84 8.64
N PRO A 178 -4.99 -7.07 7.32
CA PRO A 178 -5.50 -6.05 6.41
C PRO A 178 -7.02 -5.95 6.53
N ALA A 179 -7.52 -4.73 6.54
CA ALA A 179 -8.95 -4.43 6.47
C ALA A 179 -9.19 -3.34 5.44
N PHE A 180 -10.31 -3.44 4.74
CA PHE A 180 -10.76 -2.45 3.77
C PHE A 180 -12.25 -2.21 3.96
N ASN A 181 -12.62 -0.96 4.16
CA ASN A 181 -14.01 -0.52 4.25
C ASN A 181 -14.22 0.64 3.29
N SER A 182 -14.91 0.38 2.17
CA SER A 182 -15.34 1.31 1.11
C SER A 182 -14.27 2.26 0.58
N LYS A 183 -13.76 3.18 1.40
CA LYS A 183 -12.73 4.18 1.06
C LYS A 183 -11.51 4.16 1.96
N ARG A 184 -11.42 3.23 2.91
CA ARG A 184 -10.34 3.19 3.90
C ARG A 184 -9.68 1.82 3.90
N PHE A 185 -8.39 1.80 3.63
CA PHE A 185 -7.52 0.65 3.84
C PHE A 185 -6.74 0.83 5.13
N THR A 186 -6.64 -0.22 5.93
CA THR A 186 -5.78 -0.27 7.12
C THR A 186 -5.02 -1.58 7.15
N LEU A 187 -3.73 -1.52 7.40
CA LEU A 187 -2.90 -2.67 7.75
C LEU A 187 -2.55 -2.58 9.23
N SER A 188 -2.82 -3.65 9.98
CA SER A 188 -2.48 -3.72 11.39
C SER A 188 -1.64 -4.95 11.71
N ALA A 189 -0.82 -4.86 12.76
CA ALA A 189 -0.20 -6.00 13.43
C ALA A 189 -0.79 -6.15 14.84
N GLU A 190 -1.12 -7.38 15.22
CA GLU A 190 -1.65 -7.69 16.55
C GLU A 190 -1.02 -8.96 17.12
N ASN A 191 -0.90 -9.05 18.43
CA ASN A 191 -0.39 -10.24 19.13
C ASN A 191 -1.43 -10.86 20.08
N GLY A 192 -1.08 -12.01 20.69
CA GLY A 192 -1.99 -12.78 21.54
C GLY A 192 -2.33 -12.09 22.87
N GLU A 193 -1.55 -11.09 23.24
CA GLU A 193 -1.67 -10.32 24.48
C GLU A 193 -2.53 -9.06 24.33
N GLY A 194 -3.10 -8.85 23.12
CA GLY A 194 -3.92 -7.68 22.83
C GLY A 194 -3.10 -6.42 22.49
N VAL A 195 -1.80 -6.56 22.23
CA VAL A 195 -0.99 -5.47 21.66
C VAL A 195 -1.42 -5.26 20.22
N HIS A 196 -1.73 -4.01 19.87
CA HIS A 196 -2.22 -3.65 18.54
C HIS A 196 -1.40 -2.49 17.96
N TRP A 197 -0.99 -2.64 16.71
CA TRP A 197 -0.24 -1.67 15.93
C TRP A 197 -0.98 -1.38 14.64
N GLN A 198 -1.19 -0.10 14.33
CA GLN A 198 -1.62 0.32 13.00
C GLN A 198 -0.37 0.61 12.18
N LEU A 199 -0.14 -0.23 11.16
CA LEU A 199 1.07 -0.21 10.36
C LEU A 199 0.98 0.80 9.21
N LEU A 200 -0.17 0.82 8.53
CA LEU A 200 -0.44 1.69 7.39
C LEU A 200 -1.93 2.01 7.37
N GLU A 201 -2.26 3.22 6.96
CA GLU A 201 -3.62 3.63 6.64
C GLU A 201 -3.60 4.45 5.35
N GLU A 202 -4.48 4.07 4.42
CA GLU A 202 -4.69 4.81 3.17
C GLU A 202 -6.19 5.15 3.04
N LEU A 203 -6.47 6.41 2.71
CA LEU A 203 -7.81 6.94 2.45
C LEU A 203 -7.94 7.25 0.96
N PHE A 204 -8.96 6.67 0.32
CA PHE A 204 -9.28 6.89 -1.08
C PHE A 204 -10.36 7.96 -1.20
N ASP A 205 -10.19 8.92 -2.12
CA ASP A 205 -11.17 10.00 -2.35
C ASP A 205 -12.52 9.43 -2.80
N GLU A 206 -12.45 8.46 -3.71
CA GLU A 206 -13.57 7.71 -4.26
C GLU A 206 -13.46 6.26 -3.84
N GLN A 207 -14.59 5.57 -3.78
CA GLN A 207 -14.56 4.14 -3.52
C GLN A 207 -13.93 3.46 -4.73
N PRO A 208 -12.76 2.81 -4.61
CA PRO A 208 -12.16 2.12 -5.73
C PRO A 208 -13.09 0.99 -6.17
N GLU A 209 -13.08 0.70 -7.47
CA GLU A 209 -13.90 -0.37 -8.05
C GLU A 209 -13.56 -1.73 -7.42
N GLN A 210 -12.30 -1.90 -7.01
CA GLN A 210 -11.80 -3.09 -6.34
C GLN A 210 -10.95 -2.68 -5.12
N PRO A 211 -10.98 -3.46 -4.02
CA PRO A 211 -10.03 -3.29 -2.93
C PRO A 211 -8.58 -3.38 -3.45
N PRO A 212 -7.62 -2.67 -2.81
CA PRO A 212 -6.21 -2.80 -3.16
C PRO A 212 -5.72 -4.26 -3.13
N ASP A 213 -4.85 -4.63 -4.06
CA ASP A 213 -4.19 -5.93 -4.04
C ASP A 213 -3.03 -5.89 -3.05
N LEU A 214 -2.88 -6.95 -2.25
CA LEU A 214 -1.88 -7.00 -1.18
C LEU A 214 -0.93 -8.17 -1.37
N SER A 215 0.36 -7.88 -1.37
CA SER A 215 1.42 -8.89 -1.48
C SER A 215 2.41 -8.77 -0.34
N LEU A 216 2.74 -9.89 0.28
CA LEU A 216 3.71 -9.98 1.36
C LEU A 216 5.01 -10.60 0.85
N ILE A 217 6.12 -9.97 1.16
CA ILE A 217 7.48 -10.37 0.78
C ILE A 217 8.30 -10.54 2.06
N ARG A 218 8.92 -11.71 2.22
CA ARG A 218 9.83 -11.96 3.35
C ARG A 218 11.19 -11.34 3.05
N HIS A 219 11.79 -10.70 4.04
CA HIS A 219 13.16 -10.21 3.91
C HIS A 219 14.15 -11.38 3.74
N PRO A 220 15.15 -11.29 2.86
CA PRO A 220 16.06 -12.40 2.56
C PRO A 220 16.91 -12.86 3.75
N LEU A 221 17.39 -11.93 4.58
CA LEU A 221 18.30 -12.22 5.70
C LEU A 221 17.66 -12.16 7.10
N HIS A 222 16.45 -11.60 7.22
CA HIS A 222 15.86 -11.19 8.49
C HIS A 222 14.44 -11.78 8.60
N PRO A 223 14.26 -12.98 9.18
CA PRO A 223 12.96 -13.66 9.23
C PRO A 223 11.84 -12.88 9.94
N GLU A 224 12.21 -11.95 10.82
CA GLU A 224 11.37 -10.99 11.54
C GLU A 224 10.88 -9.81 10.68
N LYS A 225 11.54 -9.57 9.53
CA LYS A 225 11.24 -8.46 8.62
C LYS A 225 10.43 -8.91 7.43
N TRP A 226 9.41 -8.12 7.13
CA TRP A 226 8.48 -8.36 6.04
C TRP A 226 8.16 -7.06 5.33
N THR A 227 7.91 -7.11 4.03
CA THR A 227 7.47 -5.97 3.24
C THR A 227 6.09 -6.26 2.67
N VAL A 228 5.13 -5.40 2.96
CA VAL A 228 3.80 -5.42 2.39
C VAL A 228 3.78 -4.47 1.21
N LEU A 229 3.49 -4.98 0.02
CA LEU A 229 3.13 -4.17 -1.13
C LEU A 229 1.62 -3.98 -1.14
N VAL A 230 1.20 -2.73 -1.22
CA VAL A 230 -0.19 -2.33 -1.45
C VAL A 230 -0.27 -1.82 -2.87
N VAL A 231 -1.17 -2.43 -3.64
CA VAL A 231 -1.34 -2.16 -5.07
C VAL A 231 -2.72 -1.59 -5.25
N SER A 232 -2.79 -0.33 -5.67
CA SER A 232 -4.05 0.33 -5.99
C SER A 232 -4.08 0.73 -7.46
N ALA A 233 -5.28 0.98 -7.98
CA ALA A 233 -5.47 1.51 -9.31
C ALA A 233 -6.28 2.81 -9.21
N ASP A 234 -5.80 3.84 -9.89
CA ASP A 234 -6.55 5.09 -10.05
C ASP A 234 -7.74 4.91 -11.00
N ALA A 235 -8.62 5.91 -11.08
CA ALA A 235 -9.77 5.92 -11.99
C ALA A 235 -9.38 5.77 -13.48
N ASP A 236 -8.18 6.19 -13.87
CA ASP A 236 -7.61 6.02 -15.21
C ASP A 236 -6.91 4.66 -15.41
N LYS A 237 -7.01 3.76 -14.42
CA LYS A 237 -6.38 2.45 -14.37
C LYS A 237 -4.85 2.50 -14.31
N THR A 238 -4.27 3.62 -13.88
CA THR A 238 -2.84 3.68 -13.55
C THR A 238 -2.60 2.91 -12.26
N VAL A 239 -1.74 1.89 -12.31
CA VAL A 239 -1.36 1.09 -11.13
C VAL A 239 -0.37 1.89 -10.28
N ARG A 240 -0.64 1.95 -8.97
CA ARG A 240 0.26 2.50 -7.96
C ARG A 240 0.69 1.40 -7.01
N VAL A 241 1.95 1.44 -6.62
CA VAL A 241 2.54 0.51 -5.66
C VAL A 241 3.08 1.33 -4.50
N SER A 242 2.60 1.08 -3.30
CA SER A 242 3.23 1.53 -2.06
C SER A 242 3.82 0.32 -1.33
N SER A 243 4.92 0.52 -0.62
CA SER A 243 5.58 -0.53 0.15
C SER A 243 5.65 -0.14 1.61
N GLN A 244 5.29 -1.04 2.51
CA GLN A 244 5.44 -0.87 3.96
C GLN A 244 6.22 -2.05 4.53
N SER A 245 7.41 -1.79 5.07
CA SER A 245 8.15 -2.78 5.83
C SER A 245 7.71 -2.82 7.29
N VAL A 246 7.72 -4.02 7.84
CA VAL A 246 7.33 -4.36 9.20
C VAL A 246 8.44 -5.22 9.78
N ASP A 247 9.01 -4.77 10.89
CA ASP A 247 9.98 -5.53 11.68
C ASP A 247 9.31 -5.91 13.01
N THR A 248 9.06 -7.21 13.22
CA THR A 248 8.37 -7.64 14.44
C THR A 248 9.14 -7.33 15.72
N ASN A 249 10.46 -7.14 15.65
CA ASN A 249 11.26 -6.74 16.82
C ASN A 249 11.03 -5.29 17.24
N GLN A 250 10.49 -4.46 16.34
CA GLN A 250 10.20 -3.04 16.61
C GLN A 250 8.78 -2.83 17.14
N LEU A 251 7.94 -3.86 17.13
CA LEU A 251 6.55 -3.81 17.59
C LEU A 251 6.45 -3.87 19.13
N ILE A 252 7.10 -2.95 19.83
CA ILE A 252 7.12 -2.92 21.30
C ILE A 252 5.80 -2.44 21.92
N ALA A 253 5.33 -3.10 22.97
CA ALA A 253 4.01 -2.81 23.57
C ALA A 253 3.83 -1.35 24.03
N SER A 254 4.89 -0.70 24.51
CA SER A 254 4.88 0.69 24.99
C SER A 254 4.59 1.74 23.91
N ARG A 255 4.74 1.35 22.63
CA ARG A 255 4.48 2.15 21.43
C ARG A 255 3.28 1.63 20.63
N SER A 256 2.48 0.71 21.19
CA SER A 256 1.26 0.21 20.56
C SER A 256 0.16 1.27 20.52
N GLU A 257 -0.79 1.14 19.59
CA GLU A 257 -1.93 2.06 19.45
C GLU A 257 -2.70 2.19 20.76
N ASN A 258 -2.90 1.08 21.47
CA ASN A 258 -3.61 1.06 22.75
C ASN A 258 -2.89 1.94 23.81
N GLU A 259 -1.57 1.84 23.89
CA GLU A 259 -0.78 2.58 24.86
C GLU A 259 -0.61 4.06 24.48
N LEU A 260 -0.38 4.35 23.20
CA LEU A 260 -0.33 5.73 22.69
C LEU A 260 -1.68 6.43 22.89
N LEU A 261 -2.79 5.74 22.62
CA LEU A 261 -4.14 6.27 22.82
C LEU A 261 -4.43 6.49 24.32
N ARG A 262 -3.98 5.59 25.20
CA ARG A 262 -4.08 5.77 26.65
C ARG A 262 -3.36 7.04 27.10
N LYS A 263 -2.12 7.26 26.63
CA LYS A 263 -1.34 8.49 26.89
C LYS A 263 -2.04 9.74 26.33
N ALA A 264 -2.51 9.68 25.09
CA ALA A 264 -3.23 10.78 24.44
C ALA A 264 -4.49 11.19 25.21
N ARG A 265 -5.25 10.21 25.74
CA ARG A 265 -6.46 10.47 26.53
C ARG A 265 -6.21 11.20 27.84
N LEU A 266 -5.03 11.03 28.44
CA LEU A 266 -4.64 11.77 29.65
C LEU A 266 -4.36 13.25 29.34
N LEU A 267 -3.87 13.57 28.14
CA LEU A 267 -3.44 14.92 27.77
C LEU A 267 -4.52 15.73 27.05
N CYS A 268 -5.26 15.11 26.12
CA CYS A 268 -6.32 15.77 25.38
C CYS A 268 -7.65 15.66 26.13
N SER A 269 -8.20 14.45 26.24
CA SER A 269 -9.44 14.08 26.95
C SER A 269 -9.82 12.62 26.64
N GLY A 270 -10.85 12.07 27.29
CA GLY A 270 -11.26 10.67 27.13
C GLY A 270 -11.69 10.25 25.71
N ASP A 271 -12.13 11.20 24.89
CA ASP A 271 -12.49 11.02 23.47
C ASP A 271 -11.33 11.24 22.49
N ALA A 272 -10.10 11.37 23.00
CA ALA A 272 -8.94 11.56 22.13
C ALA A 272 -8.77 10.41 21.13
N GLN A 273 -8.31 10.77 19.94
CA GLN A 273 -7.95 9.86 18.85
C GLN A 273 -6.57 10.21 18.31
N LEU A 274 -5.84 9.19 17.86
CA LEU A 274 -4.58 9.35 17.14
C LEU A 274 -4.91 9.66 15.68
N VAL A 275 -4.34 10.74 15.14
CA VAL A 275 -4.60 11.17 13.75
C VAL A 275 -3.37 11.13 12.87
N TYR A 276 -2.19 11.06 13.47
CA TYR A 276 -0.94 10.87 12.74
C TYR A 276 0.12 10.26 13.65
N ARG A 277 0.98 9.43 13.07
CA ARG A 277 2.14 8.82 13.70
C ARG A 277 3.31 8.85 12.73
N TYR A 278 4.42 9.45 13.14
CA TYR A 278 5.63 9.50 12.33
C TYR A 278 6.33 8.14 12.29
N HIS A 279 6.96 7.83 11.15
CA HIS A 279 7.60 6.56 10.77
C HIS A 279 7.93 5.62 11.95
N GLN A 280 7.44 4.38 11.86
CA GLN A 280 7.61 3.35 12.89
C GLN A 280 9.06 2.98 13.17
N VAL A 281 9.94 3.20 12.18
CA VAL A 281 11.37 2.86 12.19
C VAL A 281 12.24 4.08 12.53
N SER A 282 11.65 5.26 12.78
CA SER A 282 12.42 6.44 13.15
C SER A 282 12.97 6.32 14.58
N ASP A 283 14.19 6.81 14.78
CA ASP A 283 14.82 6.98 16.10
C ASP A 283 14.10 8.04 16.97
N PHE A 284 13.31 8.93 16.35
CA PHE A 284 12.51 9.94 17.05
C PHE A 284 11.01 9.83 16.71
N PRO A 285 10.33 8.78 17.18
CA PRO A 285 8.92 8.60 16.91
C PRO A 285 8.08 9.61 17.71
N TRP A 286 7.27 10.39 17.01
CA TRP A 286 6.25 11.27 17.58
C TRP A 286 4.89 10.98 16.96
N TYR A 287 3.83 11.41 17.64
CA TYR A 287 2.46 11.23 17.18
C TYR A 287 1.61 12.46 17.52
N LEU A 288 0.59 12.68 16.68
CA LEU A 288 -0.41 13.72 16.85
C LEU A 288 -1.72 13.10 17.29
N ALA A 289 -2.24 13.58 18.41
CA ALA A 289 -3.56 13.25 18.91
C ALA A 289 -4.46 14.48 18.94
N VAL A 290 -5.75 14.26 18.73
CA VAL A 290 -6.78 15.31 18.78
C VAL A 290 -7.99 14.84 19.57
N SER A 291 -8.78 15.79 20.07
CA SER A 291 -10.11 15.52 20.65
C SER A 291 -11.14 16.51 20.12
N GLY A 292 -12.37 15.99 19.96
CA GLY A 292 -13.53 16.75 19.54
C GLY A 292 -13.48 17.22 18.09
N GLY A 293 -14.60 17.78 17.65
CA GLY A 293 -14.74 18.38 16.32
C GLY A 293 -14.97 17.38 15.20
N LYS A 294 -14.65 17.79 13.96
CA LYS A 294 -14.92 17.01 12.74
C LYS A 294 -13.69 17.06 11.84
N GLN A 295 -13.19 15.89 11.46
CA GLN A 295 -12.18 15.76 10.43
C GLN A 295 -12.74 16.28 9.11
N ALA A 296 -11.98 17.13 8.42
CA ALA A 296 -12.32 17.56 7.07
C ALA A 296 -11.94 16.44 6.10
N ALA A 297 -12.65 16.34 4.97
CA ALA A 297 -12.24 15.41 3.91
C ALA A 297 -10.81 15.78 3.47
N ALA A 298 -9.89 14.82 3.53
CA ALA A 298 -8.53 15.01 3.04
C ALA A 298 -8.61 15.43 1.57
N ARG A 299 -7.97 16.54 1.22
CA ARG A 299 -7.72 16.89 -0.19
C ARG A 299 -6.36 16.33 -0.56
N ARG A 300 -6.26 15.68 -1.73
CA ARG A 300 -5.03 15.09 -2.29
C ARG A 300 -3.80 15.98 -2.12
N GLY A 301 -2.64 15.34 -1.99
CA GLY A 301 -1.32 15.96 -2.01
C GLY A 301 -0.59 15.75 -0.69
N ALA A 302 0.26 16.71 -0.36
CA ALA A 302 1.04 16.75 0.86
C ALA A 302 0.20 16.95 2.14
N LEU A 303 -1.06 16.52 2.24
CA LEU A 303 -1.89 16.76 3.42
C LEU A 303 -2.03 15.47 4.24
N LEU A 304 -1.44 15.45 5.44
CA LEU A 304 -1.46 14.29 6.36
C LEU A 304 -2.67 14.30 7.29
N TYR A 305 -3.13 15.49 7.69
CA TYR A 305 -4.34 15.63 8.52
C TYR A 305 -4.97 17.00 8.34
N GLN A 306 -6.30 17.07 8.39
CA GLN A 306 -7.02 18.34 8.47
C GLN A 306 -8.35 18.19 9.22
N GLY A 307 -8.67 19.12 10.12
CA GLY A 307 -9.94 19.06 10.82
C GLY A 307 -10.14 20.10 11.92
N TRP A 308 -11.41 20.30 12.28
CA TRP A 308 -11.80 21.05 13.47
C TRP A 308 -11.58 20.18 14.70
N VAL A 309 -10.93 20.73 15.73
CA VAL A 309 -10.64 20.04 16.99
C VAL A 309 -10.84 20.98 18.17
N ASN A 310 -11.18 20.45 19.34
CA ASN A 310 -11.24 21.22 20.58
C ASN A 310 -9.88 21.26 21.28
N ARG A 311 -9.11 20.18 21.14
CA ARG A 311 -7.80 19.98 21.77
C ARG A 311 -6.90 19.18 20.85
N PHE A 312 -5.60 19.39 20.99
CA PHE A 312 -4.60 18.58 20.32
C PHE A 312 -3.32 18.47 21.13
N ALA A 313 -2.56 17.42 20.89
CA ALA A 313 -1.23 17.24 21.44
C ALA A 313 -0.32 16.52 20.44
N LEU A 314 0.82 17.12 20.16
CA LEU A 314 1.98 16.47 19.57
C LEU A 314 2.81 15.90 20.72
N MET A 315 3.12 14.62 20.67
CA MET A 315 3.85 13.93 21.74
C MET A 315 4.98 13.09 21.17
N ASN A 316 6.06 12.93 21.93
CA ASN A 316 7.04 11.87 21.66
C ASN A 316 6.47 10.50 22.04
N GLU A 317 7.14 9.42 21.67
CA GLU A 317 6.81 8.03 22.03
C GLU A 317 6.47 7.77 23.50
N ASN A 318 7.12 8.48 24.42
CA ASN A 318 6.92 8.32 25.85
C ASN A 318 5.64 9.01 26.33
N GLY A 319 4.98 9.78 25.45
CA GLY A 319 3.78 10.55 25.76
C GLY A 319 4.06 11.90 26.39
N PHE A 320 5.31 12.38 26.33
CA PHE A 320 5.61 13.74 26.75
C PHE A 320 5.10 14.72 25.68
N PRO A 321 4.31 15.75 26.07
CA PRO A 321 3.80 16.73 25.12
C PRO A 321 4.96 17.61 24.63
N LEU A 322 5.16 17.63 23.31
CA LEU A 322 6.05 18.56 22.63
C LEU A 322 5.29 19.85 22.27
N LEU A 323 4.03 19.70 21.86
CA LEU A 323 3.12 20.81 21.56
C LEU A 323 1.72 20.44 22.00
N GLN A 324 0.96 21.38 22.54
CA GLN A 324 -0.39 21.14 23.02
C GLN A 324 -1.30 22.35 22.83
N GLY A 325 -2.44 22.15 22.17
CA GLY A 325 -3.54 23.10 22.12
C GLY A 325 -4.66 22.71 23.07
N LYS A 326 -5.05 23.65 23.92
CA LYS A 326 -6.14 23.53 24.91
C LYS A 326 -7.03 24.77 24.85
N PRO A 327 -8.22 24.77 25.50
CA PRO A 327 -9.06 25.96 25.55
C PRO A 327 -8.41 27.20 26.22
N SER A 328 -7.31 27.00 26.96
CA SER A 328 -6.52 28.09 27.57
C SER A 328 -5.41 28.63 26.66
N GLY A 329 -5.17 27.98 25.52
CA GLY A 329 -4.17 28.37 24.52
C GLY A 329 -3.23 27.25 24.11
N VAL A 330 -2.14 27.66 23.47
CA VAL A 330 -1.12 26.76 22.90
C VAL A 330 0.14 26.78 23.74
N TYR A 331 0.65 25.59 24.04
CA TYR A 331 1.82 25.34 24.88
C TYR A 331 2.83 24.51 24.11
N GLN A 332 4.10 24.92 24.12
CA GLN A 332 5.22 24.11 23.64
C GLN A 332 5.98 23.57 24.85
N GLU A 333 6.04 22.24 24.96
CA GLU A 333 6.48 21.49 26.14
C GLU A 333 5.72 21.89 27.42
N LYS A 334 6.14 22.98 28.06
CA LYS A 334 5.53 23.57 29.26
C LYS A 334 5.35 25.09 29.17
N GLN A 335 5.93 25.73 28.16
CA GLN A 335 5.86 27.17 28.00
C GLN A 335 4.63 27.52 27.17
N GLN A 336 3.83 28.44 27.69
CA GLN A 336 2.73 28.99 26.92
C GLN A 336 3.31 29.90 25.84
N ILE A 337 3.07 29.57 24.56
CA ILE A 337 3.60 30.34 23.44
C ILE A 337 2.97 31.74 23.43
N HIS A 338 1.66 31.82 23.68
CA HIS A 338 0.96 33.08 23.84
C HIS A 338 -0.20 32.99 24.86
N PRO A 339 -0.29 33.92 25.83
CA PRO A 339 -1.45 34.05 26.71
C PRO A 339 -2.66 34.57 25.91
N LEU A 340 -3.81 33.92 26.08
CA LEU A 340 -5.05 34.30 25.41
C LEU A 340 -5.96 35.09 26.36
N SER A 341 -6.42 36.25 25.90
CA SER A 341 -7.35 37.12 26.62
C SER A 341 -8.83 36.72 26.44
N LYS A 342 -9.11 35.84 25.48
CA LYS A 342 -10.46 35.33 25.16
C LYS A 342 -10.54 33.82 25.39
N ARG A 343 -11.73 33.32 25.73
CA ARG A 343 -11.99 31.88 25.77
C ARG A 343 -11.85 31.32 24.35
N VAL A 344 -10.97 30.34 24.19
CA VAL A 344 -10.84 29.57 22.95
C VAL A 344 -12.02 28.64 22.84
N ALA A 345 -12.65 28.62 21.67
CA ALA A 345 -13.64 27.61 21.38
C ALA A 345 -12.97 26.40 20.74
N GLN A 346 -12.28 26.59 19.61
CA GLN A 346 -11.84 25.51 18.75
C GLN A 346 -10.57 25.87 17.98
N TYR A 347 -9.91 24.82 17.48
CA TYR A 347 -8.80 24.89 16.55
C TYR A 347 -9.22 24.29 15.21
N TYR A 348 -8.66 24.81 14.12
CA TYR A 348 -8.60 24.10 12.85
C TYR A 348 -7.15 23.70 12.60
N LEU A 349 -6.89 22.40 12.57
CA LEU A 349 -5.56 21.85 12.40
C LEU A 349 -5.33 21.43 10.96
N THR A 350 -4.12 21.67 10.47
CA THR A 350 -3.63 21.20 9.18
C THR A 350 -2.20 20.67 9.38
N LEU A 351 -1.96 19.40 9.09
CA LEU A 351 -0.64 18.78 9.04
C LEU A 351 -0.30 18.46 7.59
N ILE A 352 0.82 19.01 7.12
CA ILE A 352 1.26 18.94 5.73
C ILE A 352 2.58 18.15 5.68
N ALA A 353 2.74 17.27 4.70
CA ALA A 353 3.93 16.52 4.35
C ALA A 353 4.86 17.30 3.40
N GLU A 354 6.00 16.74 3.04
CA GLU A 354 6.74 17.19 1.85
C GLU A 354 6.05 16.71 0.55
N GLU A 355 6.25 17.41 -0.57
CA GLU A 355 5.55 17.18 -1.86
C GLU A 355 5.60 15.72 -2.37
N HIS A 356 6.58 14.92 -1.92
CA HIS A 356 6.80 13.55 -2.38
C HIS A 356 6.95 12.51 -1.26
N GLY A 357 6.47 12.78 -0.03
CA GLY A 357 6.67 11.85 1.08
C GLY A 357 5.57 11.85 2.14
N HIS A 358 5.69 10.91 3.09
CA HIS A 358 4.89 10.87 4.31
C HIS A 358 5.52 11.68 5.46
N GLN A 359 6.71 12.25 5.23
CA GLN A 359 7.41 13.07 6.20
C GLN A 359 6.67 14.39 6.43
N PRO A 360 6.39 14.80 7.69
CA PRO A 360 5.81 16.10 7.97
C PRO A 360 6.72 17.22 7.43
N HIS A 361 6.09 18.32 7.06
CA HIS A 361 6.75 19.55 6.67
C HIS A 361 6.24 20.72 7.53
N LEU A 362 4.92 20.85 7.67
CA LEU A 362 4.30 21.99 8.33
C LEU A 362 3.10 21.55 9.16
N LEU A 363 3.03 22.00 10.41
CA LEU A 363 1.84 21.91 11.26
C LEU A 363 1.28 23.33 11.43
N VAL A 364 0.01 23.50 11.12
CA VAL A 364 -0.72 24.76 11.27
C VAL A 364 -1.89 24.55 12.23
N ALA A 365 -2.04 25.47 13.17
CA ALA A 365 -3.18 25.54 14.07
C ALA A 365 -3.83 26.92 14.00
N ASP A 366 -5.00 26.99 13.38
CA ASP A 366 -5.84 28.19 13.36
C ASP A 366 -6.73 28.20 14.61
N LEU A 367 -6.65 29.27 15.38
CA LEU A 367 -7.38 29.44 16.63
C LEU A 367 -8.66 30.24 16.41
N TYR A 368 -9.80 29.70 16.82
CA TYR A 368 -11.10 30.36 16.66
C TYR A 368 -11.78 30.65 18.01
N ASP A 369 -12.46 31.79 18.08
CA ASP A 369 -13.33 32.14 19.20
C ASP A 369 -14.70 31.43 19.13
N GLU A 370 -15.54 31.60 20.15
CA GLU A 370 -16.89 31.02 20.20
C GLU A 370 -17.81 31.52 19.07
N GLN A 371 -17.49 32.67 18.45
CA GLN A 371 -18.19 33.20 17.29
C GLN A 371 -17.59 32.72 15.96
N LYS A 372 -16.66 31.76 16.00
CA LYS A 372 -15.93 31.22 14.84
C LYS A 372 -15.13 32.26 14.07
N ARG A 373 -14.67 33.32 14.75
CA ARG A 373 -13.72 34.26 14.17
C ARG A 373 -12.31 33.77 14.42
N LEU A 374 -11.49 33.81 13.38
CA LEU A 374 -10.06 33.55 13.50
C LEU A 374 -9.44 34.58 14.45
N ILE A 375 -8.79 34.10 15.50
CA ILE A 375 -8.07 34.90 16.47
C ILE A 375 -6.60 35.00 16.07
N ARG A 376 -6.03 33.87 15.62
CA ARG A 376 -4.59 33.72 15.35
C ARG A 376 -4.32 32.44 14.58
N THR A 377 -3.27 32.44 13.77
CA THR A 377 -2.70 31.23 13.17
C THR A 377 -1.32 30.96 13.77
N TYR A 378 -1.07 29.70 14.13
CA TYR A 378 0.23 29.25 14.62
C TYR A 378 0.83 28.26 13.62
N GLU A 379 2.12 28.40 13.33
CA GLU A 379 2.83 27.56 12.37
C GLU A 379 4.11 26.97 12.97
N TRP A 380 4.32 25.67 12.75
CA TRP A 380 5.56 24.97 13.08
C TRP A 380 6.09 24.21 11.87
N ALA A 381 7.34 24.45 11.49
CA ALA A 381 8.02 23.67 10.48
C ALA A 381 8.73 22.48 11.09
N TRP A 382 8.71 21.35 10.38
CA TRP A 382 9.54 20.20 10.70
C TRP A 382 11.00 20.48 10.34
N GLU A 383 11.91 20.26 11.28
CA GLU A 383 13.35 20.40 11.11
C GLU A 383 13.98 19.01 11.02
N LYS A 384 14.47 18.64 9.83
CA LYS A 384 14.94 17.27 9.54
C LYS A 384 16.12 16.84 10.42
N GLU A 385 17.02 17.77 10.72
CA GLU A 385 18.25 17.51 11.48
C GLU A 385 17.97 17.19 12.95
N THR A 386 17.05 17.94 13.56
CA THR A 386 16.67 17.78 14.97
C THR A 386 15.49 16.83 15.15
N GLN A 387 14.80 16.48 14.06
CA GLN A 387 13.57 15.70 14.05
C GLN A 387 12.51 16.27 15.00
N GLN A 388 12.35 17.59 14.97
CA GLN A 388 11.40 18.31 15.82
C GLN A 388 10.67 19.42 15.06
N PHE A 389 9.51 19.82 15.59
CA PHE A 389 8.77 20.96 15.08
C PHE A 389 9.29 22.25 15.71
N ARG A 390 9.82 23.14 14.87
CA ARG A 390 10.28 24.47 15.26
C ARG A 390 9.19 25.50 14.99
N PHE A 391 8.84 26.28 16.02
CA PHE A 391 7.86 27.36 15.90
C PHE A 391 8.38 28.44 14.94
N LEU A 392 7.58 28.79 13.93
CA LEU A 392 7.93 29.80 12.93
C LEU A 392 7.37 31.17 13.32
N LYS A 393 6.04 31.25 13.47
CA LYS A 393 5.33 32.52 13.65
C LYS A 393 3.92 32.33 14.22
N GLY A 394 3.40 33.41 14.79
CA GLY A 394 2.00 33.53 15.22
C GLY A 394 1.40 34.86 14.76
N GLU A 395 0.67 34.87 13.64
CA GLU A 395 0.10 36.08 13.03
C GLU A 395 -1.38 36.26 13.42
N THR A 396 -1.79 37.52 13.62
CA THR A 396 -3.18 37.93 13.94
C THR A 396 -3.96 38.33 12.72
#